data_AF-A0A0N1LJN5-F1
#
_entry.id   AF-A0A0N1LJN5-F1
#
_cell.length_a   1.000
_cell.length_b   1.000
_cell.length_c   1.000
_cell.angle_alpha   90.00
_cell.angle_beta   90.00
_cell.angle_gamma   90.00
#
_symmetry.space_group_name_H-M   'P 1'
#
loop_
_entity.id
_entity.type
_entity.pdbx_description
1 polymer ?
#
loop_
_entity_poly.entity_id
_entity_poly.type
_entity_poly.pdbx_seq_one_letter_code
_entity_poly.pdbx_strand_id
1 'polypeptide(L)'
;MPINDPYYAHAVSPSSPARRAEAVTPSDTVDLSAVAKSLYVGGPGDVRVQPAGGGAAVTLAAHPIGYLPVQVSRVLATGTTATNIVALFD
;
A
#
# COMPACT_ATOMS: atom_id res chain seq x y z
N MET A 1 -27.54 14.96 -1.69
CA MET A 1 -26.81 15.77 -0.68
C MET A 1 -25.36 15.31 -0.71
N PRO A 2 -24.36 16.20 -0.65
CA PRO A 2 -22.98 15.77 -0.48
C PRO A 2 -22.86 14.95 0.81
N ILE A 3 -21.95 13.98 0.81
CA ILE A 3 -21.68 13.14 1.98
C ILE A 3 -21.28 14.03 3.16
N ASN A 4 -21.89 13.84 4.32
CA ASN A 4 -21.46 14.51 5.55
C ASN A 4 -20.27 13.72 6.12
N ASP A 5 -19.06 14.27 5.98
CA ASP A 5 -17.85 13.69 6.56
C ASP A 5 -17.50 14.43 7.87
N PRO A 6 -17.82 13.88 9.05
CA PRO A 6 -17.51 14.53 10.32
C PRO A 6 -16.01 14.56 10.62
N TYR A 7 -15.19 13.80 9.87
CA TYR A 7 -13.77 13.67 10.12
C TYR A 7 -12.89 14.58 9.25
N TYR A 8 -13.49 15.38 8.36
CA TYR A 8 -12.77 16.20 7.38
C TYR A 8 -11.74 17.16 8.00
N ALA A 9 -11.97 17.61 9.24
CA ALA A 9 -11.13 18.57 9.95
C ALA A 9 -10.07 17.90 10.84
N HIS A 10 -10.06 16.57 10.96
CA HIS A 10 -9.03 15.89 11.74
C HIS A 10 -7.72 15.80 10.98
N ALA A 11 -6.61 15.96 11.72
CA ALA A 11 -5.28 15.82 11.16
C ALA A 11 -5.06 14.39 10.63
N VAL A 12 -4.56 14.34 9.40
CA VAL A 12 -4.09 13.12 8.75
C VAL A 12 -2.79 12.66 9.40
N SER A 13 -2.68 11.36 9.69
CA SER A 13 -1.44 10.78 10.24
C SER A 13 -1.20 9.34 9.74
N PRO A 14 0.02 8.80 9.85
CA PRO A 14 0.29 7.41 9.50
C PRO A 14 -0.56 6.39 10.28
N SER A 15 -1.06 6.74 11.46
CA SER A 15 -1.91 5.90 12.29
C SER A 15 -3.42 6.16 12.10
N SER A 16 -3.81 7.20 11.34
CA SER A 16 -5.21 7.45 11.03
C SER A 16 -5.70 6.50 9.91
N PRO A 17 -6.99 6.14 9.88
CA PRO A 17 -7.55 5.34 8.79
C PRO A 17 -7.25 5.96 7.42
N ALA A 18 -7.04 5.11 6.43
CA ALA A 18 -6.94 5.53 5.04
C ALA A 18 -8.30 6.06 4.55
N ARG A 19 -8.28 7.16 3.81
CA ARG A 19 -9.47 7.79 3.23
C ARG A 19 -9.56 7.57 1.72
N ARG A 20 -8.47 7.07 1.11
CA ARG A 20 -8.38 6.69 -0.30
C ARG A 20 -7.73 5.32 -0.45
N ALA A 21 -8.10 4.62 -1.51
CA ALA A 21 -7.54 3.32 -1.85
C ALA A 21 -7.45 3.16 -3.37
N GLU A 22 -6.35 2.59 -3.86
CA GLU A 22 -6.13 2.38 -5.29
C GLU A 22 -5.61 0.96 -5.52
N ALA A 23 -6.11 0.29 -6.56
CA ALA A 23 -5.61 -1.02 -6.96
C ALA A 23 -4.17 -0.88 -7.48
N VAL A 24 -3.29 -1.77 -7.02
CA VAL A 24 -1.87 -1.73 -7.39
C VAL A 24 -1.61 -2.72 -8.51
N THR A 25 -1.06 -2.20 -9.61
CA THR A 25 -0.37 -3.03 -10.61
C THR A 25 1.12 -2.99 -10.29
N PRO A 26 1.74 -4.11 -9.87
CA PRO A 26 3.17 -4.15 -9.60
C PRO A 26 4.00 -3.70 -10.81
N SER A 27 5.06 -2.94 -10.55
CA SER A 27 5.98 -2.43 -11.57
C SER A 27 7.38 -2.28 -11.00
N ASP A 28 8.38 -2.68 -11.78
CA ASP A 28 9.79 -2.48 -11.40
C ASP A 28 10.28 -1.07 -11.69
N THR A 29 9.52 -0.26 -12.44
CA THR A 29 9.95 1.05 -12.95
C THR A 29 9.02 2.21 -12.60
N VAL A 30 7.77 1.94 -12.22
CA VAL A 30 6.76 2.96 -11.95
C VAL A 30 6.40 2.96 -10.47
N ASP A 31 6.54 4.12 -9.82
CA ASP A 31 6.11 4.33 -8.43
C ASP A 31 4.59 4.44 -8.31
N LEU A 32 4.08 4.27 -7.08
CA LEU A 32 2.71 4.61 -6.74
C LEU A 32 2.45 6.11 -6.86
N SER A 33 1.19 6.50 -7.02
CA SER A 33 0.76 7.91 -7.15
C SER A 33 1.12 8.78 -5.93
N ALA A 34 1.27 8.15 -4.77
CA ALA A 34 1.80 8.71 -3.54
C ALA A 34 2.43 7.58 -2.70
N VAL A 35 3.07 7.92 -1.58
CA VAL A 35 3.47 6.91 -0.58
C VAL A 35 2.21 6.31 0.06
N ALA A 36 2.05 4.99 -0.06
CA ALA A 36 0.99 4.27 0.63
C ALA A 36 1.30 4.18 2.12
N LYS A 37 0.28 4.31 2.98
CA LYS A 37 0.41 4.05 4.42
C LYS A 37 0.60 2.57 4.73
N SER A 38 -0.09 1.75 3.97
CA SER A 38 -0.11 0.30 4.06
C SER A 38 -0.66 -0.27 2.76
N LEU A 39 -0.47 -1.58 2.58
CA LEU A 39 -1.11 -2.33 1.52
C LEU A 39 -2.13 -3.29 2.14
N TYR A 40 -3.23 -3.52 1.43
CA TYR A 40 -4.05 -4.72 1.62
C TYR A 40 -3.67 -5.74 0.57
N VAL A 41 -3.52 -7.00 0.97
CA VAL A 41 -3.17 -8.12 0.11
C VAL A 41 -4.32 -9.12 0.14
N GLY A 42 -5.01 -9.27 -0.99
CA GLY A 42 -6.19 -10.14 -1.10
C GLY A 42 -5.89 -11.57 -1.55
N GLY A 43 -4.72 -11.83 -2.14
CA GLY A 43 -4.24 -13.16 -2.49
C GLY A 43 -2.86 -13.40 -1.89
N PRO A 44 -2.64 -14.49 -1.13
CA PRO A 44 -1.40 -14.71 -0.42
C PRO A 44 -0.23 -14.95 -1.37
N GLY A 45 0.98 -14.63 -0.93
CA GLY A 45 2.19 -14.80 -1.71
C GLY A 45 3.27 -13.82 -1.28
N ASP A 46 4.33 -13.75 -2.08
CA ASP A 46 5.42 -12.81 -1.85
C ASP A 46 5.00 -11.42 -2.28
N VAL A 47 5.32 -10.41 -1.47
CA VAL A 47 5.16 -9.00 -1.83
C VAL A 47 6.52 -8.34 -1.76
N ARG A 48 7.07 -7.93 -2.91
CA ARG A 48 8.33 -7.20 -2.97
C ARG A 48 8.06 -5.70 -3.07
N VAL A 49 8.57 -4.94 -2.11
CA VAL A 49 8.29 -3.50 -1.99
C VAL A 49 9.56 -2.68 -1.92
N GLN A 50 9.48 -1.46 -2.44
CA GLN A 50 10.38 -0.37 -2.12
C GLN A 50 9.78 0.41 -0.93
N PRO A 51 10.41 0.37 0.25
CA PRO A 51 9.95 1.14 1.40
C PRO A 51 10.11 2.65 1.17
N ALA A 52 9.14 3.43 1.65
CA ALA A 52 9.15 4.89 1.49
C ALA A 52 10.30 5.58 2.25
N GLY A 53 10.80 4.97 3.32
CA GLY A 53 11.97 5.46 4.06
C GLY A 53 13.30 5.30 3.31
N GLY A 54 13.29 4.76 2.08
CA GLY A 54 14.48 4.46 1.29
C GLY A 54 15.06 3.07 1.57
N GLY A 55 16.27 2.82 1.07
CA GLY A 55 16.97 1.54 1.18
C GLY A 55 16.75 0.61 -0.02
N ALA A 56 17.19 -0.64 0.11
CA ALA A 56 16.98 -1.66 -0.92
C ALA A 56 15.53 -2.18 -0.88
N ALA A 57 15.03 -2.67 -2.03
CA ALA A 57 13.75 -3.37 -2.08
C ALA A 57 13.79 -4.65 -1.21
N VAL A 58 12.71 -4.90 -0.48
CA VAL A 58 12.57 -6.03 0.45
C VAL A 58 11.41 -6.91 0.03
N THR A 59 11.59 -8.23 0.13
CA THR A 59 10.52 -9.20 -0.09
C THR A 59 9.91 -9.62 1.25
N LEU A 60 8.61 -9.42 1.38
CA LEU A 60 7.79 -9.96 2.46
C LEU A 60 7.26 -11.31 1.98
N ALA A 61 8.03 -12.36 2.28
CA ALA A 61 7.78 -13.69 1.76
C ALA A 61 6.54 -14.34 2.39
N ALA A 62 5.78 -15.10 1.60
CA ALA A 62 4.58 -15.82 2.01
C ALA A 62 3.60 -14.99 2.84
N HIS A 63 3.41 -13.72 2.47
CA HIS A 63 2.47 -12.83 3.16
C HIS A 63 1.04 -13.39 3.02
N PRO A 64 0.29 -13.53 4.13
CA PRO A 64 -1.07 -14.03 4.09
C PRO A 64 -2.04 -12.97 3.53
N ILE A 65 -3.31 -13.34 3.41
CA ILE A 65 -4.36 -12.35 3.17
C ILE A 65 -4.43 -11.41 4.37
N GLY A 66 -4.37 -10.09 4.13
CA GLY A 66 -4.45 -9.12 5.21
C GLY A 66 -3.76 -7.79 4.92
N TYR A 67 -3.47 -7.06 5.98
CA TYR A 67 -2.81 -5.76 5.92
C TYR A 67 -1.30 -5.90 6.10
N LEU A 68 -0.57 -5.20 5.25
CA LEU A 68 0.87 -5.09 5.25
C LEU A 68 1.22 -3.66 5.73
N PRO A 69 1.60 -3.49 7.02
CA PRO A 69 1.78 -2.17 7.64
C PRO A 69 3.19 -1.61 7.37
N VAL A 70 3.56 -1.48 6.10
CA VAL A 70 4.79 -0.81 5.66
C VAL A 70 4.38 0.35 4.79
N GLN A 71 5.03 1.50 4.96
CA GLN A 71 4.88 2.60 4.03
C GLN A 71 5.63 2.29 2.74
N VAL A 72 4.92 2.24 1.63
CA VAL A 72 5.44 1.72 0.35
C VAL A 72 5.39 2.81 -0.71
N SER A 73 6.51 3.01 -1.42
CA SER A 73 6.56 3.89 -2.60
C SER A 73 6.35 3.12 -3.90
N ARG A 74 6.72 1.83 -3.94
CA ARG A 74 6.58 0.96 -5.12
C ARG A 74 6.35 -0.49 -4.70
N VAL A 75 5.47 -1.19 -5.40
CA VAL A 75 5.39 -2.65 -5.37
C VAL A 75 6.05 -3.17 -6.64
N LEU A 76 7.12 -3.95 -6.49
CA LEU A 76 7.91 -4.46 -7.61
C LEU A 76 7.16 -5.59 -8.31
N ALA A 77 7.24 -5.65 -9.64
CA ALA A 77 6.69 -6.77 -10.40
C ALA A 77 7.55 -8.02 -10.22
N THR A 78 8.87 -7.86 -10.28
CA THR A 78 9.81 -8.96 -10.08
C THR A 78 9.82 -9.40 -8.62
N GLY A 79 9.41 -10.65 -8.36
CA GLY A 79 9.41 -11.24 -7.02
C GLY A 79 8.16 -10.94 -6.19
N THR A 80 7.09 -10.42 -6.81
CA THR A 80 5.76 -10.35 -6.21
C THR A 80 4.88 -11.43 -6.82
N THR A 81 4.37 -12.35 -5.99
CA THR A 81 3.44 -13.42 -6.39
C THR A 81 2.06 -13.26 -5.75
N ALA A 82 1.94 -12.41 -4.73
CA ALA A 82 0.67 -12.02 -4.15
C ALA A 82 -0.21 -11.28 -5.18
N THR A 83 -1.52 -11.46 -5.06
CA THR A 83 -2.52 -10.84 -5.95
C THR A 83 -3.50 -9.97 -5.16
N ASN A 84 -4.36 -9.23 -5.87
CA ASN A 84 -5.36 -8.35 -5.25
C ASN A 84 -4.75 -7.35 -4.26
N ILE A 85 -3.65 -6.69 -4.69
CA ILE A 85 -2.94 -5.69 -3.87
C ILE A 85 -3.63 -4.34 -4.01
N VAL A 86 -3.91 -3.70 -2.89
CA VAL A 86 -4.54 -2.37 -2.81
C VAL A 86 -3.67 -1.48 -1.94
N ALA A 87 -3.29 -0.31 -2.45
CA ALA A 87 -2.57 0.70 -1.69
C ALA A 87 -3.56 1.61 -0.97
N LEU A 88 -3.26 1.92 0.29
CA LEU A 88 -4.11 2.71 1.17
C LEU A 88 -3.46 4.09 1.44
N PHE A 89 -4.23 5.15 1.20
CA PHE A 89 -3.79 6.54 1.22
C PHE A 89 -4.73 7.42 2.05
N ASP A 90 -4.35 8.68 2.22
CA ASP A 90 -5.27 9.76 2.60
C ASP A 90 -6.02 10.35 1.41
#